data_AF-A0AAJ4DNW3-F1
#
_entry.id   AF-A0AAJ4DNW3-F1
#
_cell.length_a   1.000
_cell.length_b   1.000
_cell.length_c   1.000
_cell.angle_alpha   90.00
_cell.angle_beta   90.00
_cell.angle_gamma   90.00
#
_symmetry.space_group_name_H-M   'P 1'
#
loop_
_entity.id
_entity.type
_entity.pdbx_description
1 polymer ?
#
loop_
_entity_poly.entity_id
_entity_poly.type
_entity_poly.pdbx_seq_one_letter_code
_entity_poly.pdbx_strand_id
1 'polypeptide(L)'
;MSARMLRGKAGLRPTCAGVFLLLVAVAPAPALAELERLAESEMSEIDGAGIGLVFDNFTFSHGTDRPDTDGNQARIFRISGIKSTDGREVDITVNHLYIAGANSNYGENLTPVNLGRLVNPWRIDIVDGNDIGVPDRAVLELAAPSKIPGAEGFDCMGATAAAGSGQCSSRPATADWIGERADIGMQMNVAVGDDRSANLNIHARSAVIDGSYLRLWGDDQRRQMAGQFKLNFYSPEVSINACTQDGTACGSRITMSDFALELAIGNSLQPVFFDVDGGGNFILEVETIRSPGAGQIAANGLRAGSNAQAWDFYQDYYSNPEYRSNLQIGNFSVGDRDFGAARVEGMLIQHLQIQTKDLAP
;
A
#
# COMPACT_ATOMS: atom_id res chain seq x y z
N MET A 1 -19.77 0.95 -12.76
CA MET A 1 -19.37 0.60 -11.38
C MET A 1 -20.11 -0.67 -10.99
N SER A 2 -19.46 -1.84 -11.01
CA SER A 2 -20.07 -3.11 -10.60
C SER A 2 -19.01 -3.89 -9.83
N ALA A 3 -19.12 -3.88 -8.49
CA ALA A 3 -18.35 -4.77 -7.63
C ALA A 3 -18.98 -6.17 -7.70
N ARG A 4 -18.17 -7.22 -7.84
CA ARG A 4 -18.61 -8.63 -7.83
C ARG A 4 -17.67 -9.45 -6.95
N MET A 5 -18.23 -10.40 -6.23
CA MET A 5 -17.69 -11.01 -5.01
C MET A 5 -18.24 -12.45 -4.94
N LEU A 6 -17.43 -13.52 -4.65
CA LEU A 6 -17.94 -14.85 -4.19
C LEU A 6 -16.90 -15.99 -3.95
N ARG A 7 -17.42 -17.07 -3.32
CA ARG A 7 -16.82 -18.19 -2.55
C ARG A 7 -16.77 -19.54 -3.31
N GLY A 8 -15.75 -20.37 -3.05
CA GLY A 8 -15.69 -21.78 -3.47
C GLY A 8 -16.21 -22.77 -2.41
N LYS A 9 -17.16 -23.65 -2.75
CA LYS A 9 -17.57 -24.81 -1.94
C LYS A 9 -17.14 -26.10 -2.63
N ALA A 10 -16.19 -26.83 -2.05
CA ALA A 10 -15.94 -28.23 -2.36
C ALA A 10 -16.38 -29.07 -1.15
N GLY A 11 -17.48 -29.80 -1.28
CA GLY A 11 -17.98 -30.73 -0.27
C GLY A 11 -18.39 -32.05 -0.92
N LEU A 12 -17.53 -33.07 -0.81
CA LEU A 12 -17.84 -34.43 -1.23
C LEU A 12 -17.83 -35.33 0.02
N ARG A 13 -18.98 -35.87 0.41
CA ARG A 13 -19.11 -36.95 1.40
C ARG A 13 -19.14 -38.31 0.68
N PRO A 14 -18.45 -39.36 1.16
CA PRO A 14 -18.48 -40.67 0.53
C PRO A 14 -19.56 -41.57 1.16
N THR A 15 -20.28 -42.32 0.33
CA THR A 15 -21.01 -43.53 0.74
C THR A 15 -20.65 -44.68 -0.19
N CYS A 16 -20.33 -45.83 0.43
CA CYS A 16 -19.90 -47.09 -0.16
C CYS A 16 -20.78 -47.64 -1.31
N ALA A 17 -20.13 -48.22 -2.31
CA ALA A 17 -20.20 -49.64 -2.72
C ALA A 17 -20.08 -49.80 -4.25
N GLY A 18 -19.19 -50.70 -4.70
CA GLY A 18 -19.23 -51.23 -6.07
C GLY A 18 -17.92 -51.12 -6.84
N VAL A 19 -17.27 -52.27 -7.01
CA VAL A 19 -16.05 -52.52 -7.78
C VAL A 19 -16.22 -52.15 -9.26
N PHE A 20 -15.37 -51.27 -9.80
CA PHE A 20 -14.84 -51.39 -11.17
C PHE A 20 -13.53 -50.62 -11.33
N LEU A 21 -12.50 -51.33 -11.78
CA LEU A 21 -11.17 -50.81 -12.08
C LEU A 21 -11.25 -50.00 -13.39
N LEU A 22 -11.20 -48.67 -13.31
CA LEU A 22 -10.96 -47.81 -14.47
C LEU A 22 -9.91 -46.76 -14.11
N LEU A 23 -8.74 -46.89 -14.72
CA LEU A 23 -7.62 -45.95 -14.62
C LEU A 23 -7.99 -44.69 -15.42
N VAL A 24 -8.72 -43.75 -14.78
CA VAL A 24 -9.03 -42.44 -15.37
C VAL A 24 -7.85 -41.52 -15.14
N ALA A 25 -7.15 -41.19 -16.23
CA ALA A 25 -6.21 -40.09 -16.27
C ALA A 25 -6.99 -38.79 -16.00
N VAL A 26 -6.80 -38.21 -14.81
CA VAL A 26 -7.33 -36.88 -14.47
C VAL A 26 -6.48 -35.86 -15.22
N ALA A 27 -6.94 -35.45 -16.40
CA ALA A 27 -6.46 -34.25 -17.05
C ALA A 27 -6.93 -33.03 -16.22
N PRO A 28 -6.07 -32.06 -15.90
CA PRO A 28 -6.52 -30.83 -15.27
C PRO A 28 -7.37 -30.05 -16.28
N ALA A 29 -8.68 -29.99 -16.04
CA ALA A 29 -9.55 -29.07 -16.77
C ALA A 29 -9.23 -27.63 -16.29
N PRO A 30 -8.99 -26.67 -17.19
CA PRO A 30 -8.91 -25.27 -16.80
C PRO A 30 -10.29 -24.83 -16.29
N ALA A 31 -10.40 -24.59 -14.99
CA ALA A 31 -11.57 -23.97 -14.41
C ALA A 31 -11.61 -22.50 -14.87
N LEU A 32 -12.51 -22.19 -15.81
CA LEU A 32 -12.90 -20.82 -16.10
C LEU A 32 -13.81 -20.37 -14.95
N ALA A 33 -13.23 -19.70 -13.95
CA ALA A 33 -13.99 -19.03 -12.91
C ALA A 33 -14.54 -17.72 -13.48
N GLU A 34 -15.83 -17.70 -13.78
CA GLU A 34 -16.55 -16.50 -14.21
C GLU A 34 -17.07 -15.74 -12.98
N LEU A 35 -17.02 -14.41 -13.00
CA LEU A 35 -17.46 -13.55 -11.89
C LEU A 35 -18.99 -13.49 -11.80
N GLU A 36 -19.57 -14.31 -10.92
CA GLU A 36 -21.02 -14.31 -10.65
C GLU A 36 -21.44 -13.19 -9.68
N ARG A 37 -22.67 -12.70 -9.83
CA ARG A 37 -23.21 -11.58 -9.04
C ARG A 37 -24.00 -12.12 -7.85
N LEU A 38 -23.63 -11.74 -6.63
CA LEU A 38 -24.40 -12.00 -5.41
C LEU A 38 -25.71 -11.20 -5.36
N ALA A 39 -26.75 -11.83 -4.82
CA ALA A 39 -27.98 -11.15 -4.39
C ALA A 39 -27.85 -10.63 -2.94
N GLU A 40 -28.68 -9.64 -2.58
CA GLU A 40 -28.64 -8.98 -1.27
C GLU A 40 -28.94 -9.93 -0.10
N SER A 41 -29.76 -10.97 -0.32
CA SER A 41 -30.00 -12.03 0.66
C SER A 41 -28.75 -12.86 0.96
N GLU A 42 -27.88 -13.04 -0.02
CA GLU A 42 -26.64 -13.79 0.15
C GLU A 42 -25.56 -12.94 0.82
N MET A 43 -25.57 -11.62 0.60
CA MET A 43 -24.70 -10.69 1.34
C MET A 43 -25.06 -10.63 2.84
N SER A 44 -26.34 -10.81 3.19
CA SER A 44 -26.80 -10.83 4.58
C SER A 44 -26.41 -12.11 5.34
N GLU A 45 -26.02 -13.19 4.66
CA GLU A 45 -25.60 -14.46 5.28
C GLU A 45 -24.08 -14.54 5.53
N ILE A 46 -23.31 -13.60 4.97
CA ILE A 46 -21.86 -13.52 5.17
C ILE A 46 -21.61 -12.69 6.44
N ASP A 47 -21.62 -13.36 7.58
CA ASP A 47 -21.24 -12.78 8.86
C ASP A 47 -19.78 -13.17 9.20
N GLY A 48 -18.93 -12.18 9.51
CA GLY A 48 -17.56 -12.38 10.00
C GLY A 48 -16.48 -12.78 8.99
N ALA A 49 -16.76 -12.87 7.69
CA ALA A 49 -15.73 -13.06 6.66
C ALA A 49 -15.46 -11.72 5.94
N GLY A 50 -14.24 -11.21 6.02
CA GLY A 50 -13.85 -9.97 5.36
C GLY A 50 -14.18 -9.90 3.86
N ILE A 51 -14.12 -8.68 3.34
CA ILE A 51 -14.44 -8.34 1.96
C ILE A 51 -13.17 -8.39 1.13
N GLY A 52 -13.13 -9.30 0.14
CA GLY A 52 -12.13 -9.30 -0.92
C GLY A 52 -12.58 -8.44 -2.11
N LEU A 53 -11.74 -7.50 -2.54
CA LEU A 53 -11.96 -6.62 -3.69
C LEU A 53 -10.97 -6.97 -4.81
N VAL A 54 -11.50 -7.14 -6.02
CA VAL A 54 -10.74 -7.34 -7.25
C VAL A 54 -11.28 -6.37 -8.28
N PHE A 55 -10.39 -5.58 -8.88
CA PHE A 55 -10.76 -4.68 -9.96
C PHE A 55 -10.18 -5.21 -11.27
N ASP A 56 -11.04 -5.70 -12.14
CA ASP A 56 -10.66 -6.12 -13.49
C ASP A 56 -10.88 -4.97 -14.48
N ASN A 57 -9.94 -4.80 -15.42
CA ASN A 57 -9.94 -3.71 -16.39
C ASN A 57 -10.13 -2.33 -15.75
N PHE A 58 -9.41 -2.07 -14.65
CA PHE A 58 -9.49 -0.83 -13.90
C PHE A 58 -8.67 0.27 -14.56
N THR A 59 -9.26 1.46 -14.66
CA THR A 59 -8.55 2.69 -14.96
C THR A 59 -9.14 3.77 -14.08
N PHE A 60 -8.27 4.54 -13.44
CA PHE A 60 -8.65 5.77 -12.77
C PHE A 60 -7.92 6.91 -13.45
N SER A 61 -8.63 7.99 -13.76
CA SER A 61 -8.03 9.26 -14.13
C SER A 61 -8.95 10.38 -13.66
N HIS A 62 -8.31 11.45 -13.24
CA HIS A 62 -8.91 12.71 -12.84
C HIS A 62 -8.17 13.84 -13.55
N GLY A 63 -8.91 14.85 -14.03
CA GLY A 63 -8.33 16.05 -14.64
C GLY A 63 -7.98 15.94 -16.13
N THR A 64 -8.18 14.76 -16.73
CA THR A 64 -8.25 14.57 -18.20
C THR A 64 -9.68 14.63 -18.73
N ASP A 65 -10.65 14.91 -17.87
CA ASP A 65 -12.06 15.02 -18.25
C ASP A 65 -12.22 16.09 -19.33
N ARG A 66 -12.89 15.72 -20.42
CA ARG A 66 -13.24 16.65 -21.49
C ARG A 66 -14.04 17.81 -20.87
N PRO A 67 -13.72 19.08 -21.19
CA PRO A 67 -14.51 20.21 -20.72
C PRO A 67 -15.99 19.96 -21.00
N ASP A 68 -16.87 20.35 -20.06
CA ASP A 68 -18.31 20.27 -20.28
C ASP A 68 -18.72 21.14 -21.49
N THR A 69 -19.99 21.10 -21.87
CA THR A 69 -20.51 21.89 -22.99
C THR A 69 -20.29 23.39 -22.84
N ASP A 70 -19.99 23.87 -21.62
CA ASP A 70 -19.75 25.27 -21.28
C ASP A 70 -18.24 25.58 -21.14
N GLY A 71 -17.36 24.62 -21.44
CA GLY A 71 -15.90 24.78 -21.39
C GLY A 71 -15.30 24.66 -19.99
N ASN A 72 -16.07 24.25 -18.99
CA ASN A 72 -15.57 24.09 -17.63
C ASN A 72 -15.00 22.68 -17.42
N GLN A 73 -13.84 22.59 -16.77
CA GLN A 73 -13.31 21.31 -16.31
C GLN A 73 -14.09 20.87 -15.07
N ALA A 74 -14.82 19.76 -15.19
CA ALA A 74 -15.87 19.39 -14.23
C ALA A 74 -15.35 19.01 -12.84
N ARG A 75 -14.05 18.75 -12.66
CA ARG A 75 -13.49 18.23 -11.41
C ARG A 75 -12.08 18.79 -11.22
N ILE A 76 -11.93 19.74 -10.31
CA ILE A 76 -10.63 20.27 -9.89
C ILE A 76 -10.45 19.92 -8.42
N PHE A 77 -9.47 19.08 -8.11
CA PHE A 77 -9.05 18.87 -6.72
C PHE A 77 -8.11 20.01 -6.34
N ARG A 78 -8.61 20.93 -5.52
CA ARG A 78 -7.84 22.06 -5.00
C ARG A 78 -7.67 21.92 -3.50
N ILE A 79 -6.43 22.02 -3.06
CA ILE A 79 -6.06 22.15 -1.66
C ILE A 79 -5.79 23.65 -1.44
N SER A 80 -6.65 24.27 -0.65
CA SER A 80 -6.61 25.70 -0.30
C SER A 80 -6.61 25.87 1.22
N GLY A 81 -6.43 27.10 1.70
CA GLY A 81 -6.38 27.40 3.15
C GLY A 81 -4.96 27.36 3.74
N ILE A 82 -3.95 27.11 2.91
CA ILE A 82 -2.55 27.24 3.29
C ILE A 82 -2.13 28.70 3.05
N LYS A 83 -1.40 29.29 3.98
CA LYS A 83 -0.76 30.61 3.79
C LYS A 83 0.75 30.48 3.83
N SER A 84 1.42 31.23 2.95
CA SER A 84 2.86 31.40 2.95
C SER A 84 3.30 32.22 4.17
N THR A 85 4.61 32.23 4.47
CA THR A 85 5.20 32.98 5.59
C THR A 85 4.98 34.48 5.49
N ASP A 86 4.72 34.99 4.28
CA ASP A 86 4.36 36.37 3.99
C ASP A 86 2.84 36.62 3.96
N GLY A 87 2.02 35.63 4.35
CA GLY A 87 0.57 35.73 4.46
C GLY A 87 -0.19 35.54 3.15
N ARG A 88 0.48 35.26 2.03
CA ARG A 88 -0.16 34.99 0.74
C ARG A 88 -0.84 33.62 0.72
N GLU A 89 -2.00 33.52 0.07
CA GLU A 89 -2.68 32.23 -0.10
C GLU A 89 -1.86 31.29 -0.96
N VAL A 90 -1.78 30.03 -0.55
CA VAL A 90 -1.15 28.94 -1.30
C VAL A 90 -2.25 28.01 -1.78
N ASP A 91 -2.37 27.89 -3.09
CA ASP A 91 -3.30 27.00 -3.76
C ASP A 91 -2.53 25.87 -4.45
N ILE A 92 -2.83 24.63 -4.08
CA ILE A 92 -2.32 23.44 -4.77
C ILE A 92 -3.47 22.83 -5.56
N THR A 93 -3.34 22.79 -6.87
CA THR A 93 -4.35 22.22 -7.77
C THR A 93 -3.82 20.91 -8.36
N VAL A 94 -4.49 19.80 -8.12
CA VAL A 94 -4.18 18.51 -8.75
C VAL A 94 -4.83 18.49 -10.13
N ASN A 95 -4.02 18.66 -11.18
CA ASN A 95 -4.48 18.73 -12.56
C ASN A 95 -4.59 17.36 -13.21
N HIS A 96 -3.83 16.38 -12.73
CA HIS A 96 -3.91 15.01 -13.22
C HIS A 96 -3.61 14.05 -12.08
N LEU A 97 -4.47 13.07 -11.84
CA LEU A 97 -4.18 11.93 -10.97
C LEU A 97 -4.69 10.69 -11.68
N TYR A 98 -3.85 9.67 -11.83
CA TYR A 98 -4.26 8.47 -12.54
C TYR A 98 -3.64 7.20 -11.98
N ILE A 99 -4.35 6.09 -12.21
CA ILE A 99 -3.91 4.71 -12.02
C ILE A 99 -4.29 3.98 -13.31
N ALA A 100 -3.29 3.52 -14.06
CA ALA A 100 -3.46 2.92 -15.37
C ALA A 100 -2.53 1.72 -15.56
N GLY A 101 -2.69 1.00 -16.66
CA GLY A 101 -1.77 -0.04 -17.09
C GLY A 101 -0.35 0.46 -17.32
N ALA A 102 0.59 -0.48 -17.35
CA ALA A 102 1.99 -0.18 -17.58
C ALA A 102 2.21 0.54 -18.92
N ASN A 103 3.19 1.44 -18.96
CA ASN A 103 3.53 2.27 -20.12
C ASN A 103 2.46 3.32 -20.46
N SER A 104 1.86 3.89 -19.43
CA SER A 104 0.90 5.00 -19.51
C SER A 104 1.49 6.29 -20.11
N ASN A 105 2.81 6.36 -20.26
CA ASN A 105 3.55 7.56 -20.68
C ASN A 105 3.12 8.80 -19.90
N TYR A 106 3.35 8.80 -18.58
CA TYR A 106 2.99 9.92 -17.70
C TYR A 106 1.48 10.25 -17.72
N GLY A 107 0.63 9.26 -18.05
CA GLY A 107 -0.82 9.39 -18.05
C GLY A 107 -1.42 9.82 -19.40
N GLU A 108 -0.61 9.95 -20.45
CA GLU A 108 -1.12 10.21 -21.80
C GLU A 108 -1.94 9.02 -22.35
N ASN A 109 -1.52 7.79 -22.03
CA ASN A 109 -2.13 6.55 -22.50
C ASN A 109 -2.76 5.80 -21.32
N LEU A 110 -4.04 6.06 -21.05
CA LEU A 110 -4.75 5.45 -19.94
C LEU A 110 -5.32 4.07 -20.32
N THR A 111 -4.45 3.06 -20.33
CA THR A 111 -4.87 1.66 -20.51
C THR A 111 -5.37 1.06 -19.20
N PRO A 112 -6.21 0.01 -19.24
CA PRO A 112 -6.64 -0.70 -18.04
C PRO A 112 -5.51 -1.46 -17.33
N VAL A 113 -5.70 -1.74 -16.05
CA VAL A 113 -4.87 -2.61 -15.21
C VAL A 113 -5.77 -3.49 -14.33
N ASN A 114 -5.31 -4.67 -13.93
CA ASN A 114 -6.02 -5.49 -12.95
C ASN A 114 -5.48 -5.22 -11.54
N LEU A 115 -6.32 -4.84 -10.58
CA LEU A 115 -5.90 -4.63 -9.20
C LEU A 115 -6.37 -5.79 -8.32
N GLY A 116 -5.41 -6.61 -7.91
CA GLY A 116 -5.65 -7.86 -7.19
C GLY A 116 -6.22 -8.97 -8.08
N ARG A 117 -6.38 -10.16 -7.49
CA ARG A 117 -7.05 -11.31 -8.12
C ARG A 117 -7.74 -12.16 -7.07
N LEU A 118 -8.60 -13.09 -7.45
CA LEU A 118 -9.37 -13.90 -6.50
C LEU A 118 -8.52 -14.61 -5.43
N VAL A 119 -7.32 -15.07 -5.79
CA VAL A 119 -6.40 -15.73 -4.86
C VAL A 119 -5.53 -14.76 -4.05
N ASN A 120 -5.43 -13.49 -4.46
CA ASN A 120 -4.72 -12.42 -3.75
C ASN A 120 -5.49 -11.09 -3.96
N PRO A 121 -6.66 -10.93 -3.30
CA PRO A 121 -7.46 -9.74 -3.46
C PRO A 121 -6.94 -8.62 -2.56
N TRP A 122 -7.43 -7.41 -2.79
CA TRP A 122 -7.43 -6.37 -1.77
C TRP A 122 -8.44 -6.75 -0.68
N ARG A 123 -8.16 -6.47 0.59
CA ARG A 123 -9.01 -6.93 1.68
C ARG A 123 -9.43 -5.80 2.61
N ILE A 124 -10.68 -5.85 3.03
CA ILE A 124 -11.22 -5.13 4.18
C ILE A 124 -11.74 -6.20 5.14
N ASP A 125 -11.05 -6.42 6.25
CA ASP A 125 -11.30 -7.56 7.13
C ASP A 125 -11.33 -7.15 8.60
N ILE A 126 -11.94 -7.98 9.43
CA ILE A 126 -11.84 -7.92 10.89
C ILE A 126 -11.05 -9.16 11.33
N VAL A 127 -9.78 -8.95 11.67
CA VAL A 127 -8.85 -10.01 12.04
C VAL A 127 -8.86 -10.19 13.56
N ASP A 128 -8.74 -11.44 14.03
CA ASP A 128 -8.47 -11.71 15.45
C ASP A 128 -7.06 -11.20 15.79
N GLY A 129 -6.99 -10.24 16.71
CA GLY A 129 -5.75 -9.64 17.16
C GLY A 129 -4.78 -10.66 17.75
N ASN A 130 -5.26 -11.78 18.31
CA ASN A 130 -4.40 -12.84 18.83
C ASN A 130 -3.49 -13.44 17.75
N ASP A 131 -3.95 -13.51 16.49
CA ASP A 131 -3.17 -14.05 15.37
C ASP A 131 -2.05 -13.11 14.92
N ILE A 132 -2.12 -11.83 15.30
CA ILE A 132 -1.19 -10.77 14.86
C ILE A 132 -0.49 -10.07 16.03
N GLY A 133 -0.54 -10.66 17.23
CA GLY A 133 0.16 -10.15 18.41
C GLY A 133 -0.52 -8.95 19.08
N VAL A 134 -1.79 -8.69 18.80
CA VAL A 134 -2.62 -7.68 19.45
C VAL A 134 -3.66 -8.40 20.33
N PRO A 135 -3.30 -8.80 21.57
CA PRO A 135 -4.10 -9.74 22.34
C PRO A 135 -5.48 -9.21 22.69
N ASP A 136 -6.48 -10.09 22.59
CA ASP A 136 -7.88 -9.84 22.98
C ASP A 136 -8.54 -8.64 22.27
N ARG A 137 -8.17 -8.39 21.01
CA ARG A 137 -8.75 -7.31 20.19
C ARG A 137 -9.29 -7.84 18.87
N ALA A 138 -10.37 -7.22 18.39
CA ALA A 138 -10.72 -7.25 16.98
C ALA A 138 -9.97 -6.13 16.26
N VAL A 139 -9.33 -6.46 15.14
CA VAL A 139 -8.50 -5.52 14.38
C VAL A 139 -9.09 -5.30 12.99
N LEU A 140 -9.46 -4.06 12.68
CA LEU A 140 -9.84 -3.68 11.32
C LEU A 140 -8.58 -3.65 10.45
N GLU A 141 -8.55 -4.45 9.40
CA GLU A 141 -7.45 -4.51 8.43
C GLU A 141 -7.92 -4.04 7.05
N LEU A 142 -7.20 -3.06 6.49
CA LEU A 142 -7.21 -2.72 5.07
C LEU A 142 -5.89 -3.22 4.48
N ALA A 143 -5.92 -4.24 3.63
CA ALA A 143 -4.71 -4.87 3.10
C ALA A 143 -4.67 -4.88 1.57
N ALA A 144 -3.49 -4.65 1.03
CA ALA A 144 -3.15 -4.94 -0.37
C ALA A 144 -2.99 -6.46 -0.57
N PRO A 145 -2.89 -6.95 -1.82
CA PRO A 145 -2.54 -8.34 -2.10
C PRO A 145 -1.32 -8.80 -1.29
N SER A 146 -1.38 -9.98 -0.68
CA SER A 146 -0.27 -10.49 0.14
C SER A 146 0.97 -10.80 -0.71
N LYS A 147 2.16 -10.64 -0.13
CA LYS A 147 3.36 -11.32 -0.66
C LYS A 147 3.16 -12.84 -0.58
N ILE A 148 3.71 -13.56 -1.54
CA ILE A 148 3.62 -15.03 -1.64
C ILE A 148 5.01 -15.67 -1.60
N PRO A 149 5.12 -16.99 -1.35
CA PRO A 149 6.42 -17.67 -1.32
C PRO A 149 7.22 -17.43 -2.60
N GLY A 150 8.55 -17.28 -2.46
CA GLY A 150 9.44 -16.92 -3.56
C GLY A 150 9.37 -17.87 -4.76
N ALA A 151 9.08 -19.16 -4.51
CA ALA A 151 8.94 -20.19 -5.54
C ALA A 151 7.68 -20.04 -6.41
N GLU A 152 6.70 -19.24 -5.96
CA GLU A 152 5.42 -19.01 -6.64
C GLU A 152 5.26 -17.57 -7.10
N GLY A 153 5.97 -16.64 -6.45
CA GLY A 153 5.87 -15.20 -6.72
C GLY A 153 6.75 -14.70 -7.85
N PHE A 154 6.64 -13.40 -8.07
CA PHE A 154 7.30 -12.65 -9.12
C PHE A 154 8.26 -11.66 -8.49
N ASP A 155 9.37 -11.37 -9.17
CA ASP A 155 10.20 -10.23 -8.82
C ASP A 155 9.36 -8.94 -8.90
N CYS A 156 9.43 -8.11 -7.86
CA CYS A 156 8.54 -6.97 -7.67
C CYS A 156 8.79 -5.84 -8.68
N MET A 157 9.96 -5.80 -9.33
CA MET A 157 10.36 -4.72 -10.25
C MET A 157 10.59 -5.22 -11.69
N GLY A 158 10.80 -6.52 -11.88
CA GLY A 158 11.09 -7.10 -13.18
C GLY A 158 9.89 -7.04 -14.13
N ALA A 159 10.01 -6.29 -15.23
CA ALA A 159 8.98 -6.22 -16.26
C ALA A 159 8.73 -7.58 -16.95
N THR A 160 9.74 -8.45 -16.98
CA THR A 160 9.65 -9.82 -17.51
C THR A 160 9.74 -10.86 -16.39
N ALA A 161 9.34 -10.50 -15.16
CA ALA A 161 9.35 -11.41 -14.03
C ALA A 161 8.49 -12.65 -14.33
N ALA A 162 9.04 -13.82 -14.07
CA ALA A 162 8.35 -15.10 -14.18
C ALA A 162 7.96 -15.62 -12.79
N ALA A 163 7.03 -16.58 -12.71
CA ALA A 163 6.74 -17.26 -11.46
C ALA A 163 8.02 -17.94 -10.92
N GLY A 164 8.27 -17.82 -9.62
CA GLY A 164 9.49 -18.29 -8.96
C GLY A 164 10.63 -17.27 -8.89
N SER A 165 10.43 -16.02 -9.35
CA SER A 165 11.50 -15.01 -9.39
C SER A 165 11.54 -14.07 -8.19
N GLY A 166 10.50 -14.07 -7.33
CA GLY A 166 10.43 -13.17 -6.19
C GLY A 166 9.20 -13.40 -5.34
N GLN A 167 8.90 -12.49 -4.41
CA GLN A 167 7.84 -12.65 -3.42
C GLN A 167 6.55 -11.87 -3.74
N CYS A 168 6.52 -11.07 -4.80
CA CYS A 168 5.33 -10.33 -5.16
C CYS A 168 4.29 -11.25 -5.82
N SER A 169 3.04 -11.13 -5.40
CA SER A 169 1.90 -11.80 -6.01
C SER A 169 1.50 -11.13 -7.34
N SER A 170 1.69 -9.81 -7.44
CA SER A 170 1.32 -8.98 -8.59
C SER A 170 2.13 -9.31 -9.83
N ARG A 171 1.42 -9.76 -10.88
CA ARG A 171 1.98 -10.22 -12.16
C ARG A 171 2.30 -9.05 -13.09
N PRO A 172 3.44 -9.05 -13.80
CA PRO A 172 3.68 -8.07 -14.85
C PRO A 172 2.71 -8.27 -16.02
N ALA A 173 2.55 -7.23 -16.84
CA ALA A 173 1.83 -7.33 -18.11
C ALA A 173 2.62 -8.18 -19.11
N THR A 174 1.92 -8.90 -19.98
CA THR A 174 2.48 -9.62 -21.13
C THR A 174 1.72 -9.23 -22.39
N ALA A 175 2.10 -9.79 -23.55
CA ALA A 175 1.38 -9.52 -24.81
C ALA A 175 -0.11 -9.92 -24.75
N ASP A 176 -0.45 -10.96 -23.98
CA ASP A 176 -1.80 -11.52 -23.89
C ASP A 176 -2.49 -11.21 -22.55
N TRP A 177 -1.81 -10.50 -21.64
CA TRP A 177 -2.32 -10.23 -20.30
C TRP A 177 -2.02 -8.80 -19.86
N ILE A 178 -3.07 -8.11 -19.40
CA ILE A 178 -3.03 -6.69 -19.02
C ILE A 178 -2.09 -6.42 -17.83
N GLY A 179 -1.83 -7.43 -16.99
CA GLY A 179 -0.96 -7.31 -15.81
C GLY A 179 -1.68 -6.73 -14.59
N GLU A 180 -0.97 -6.76 -13.47
CA GLU A 180 -1.48 -6.32 -12.16
C GLU A 180 -0.65 -5.17 -11.54
N ARG A 181 0.29 -4.62 -12.31
CA ARG A 181 1.19 -3.55 -11.88
C ARG A 181 0.81 -2.27 -12.58
N ALA A 182 0.42 -1.27 -11.80
CA ALA A 182 -0.14 -0.04 -12.34
C ALA A 182 0.93 1.03 -12.48
N ASP A 183 0.86 1.81 -13.54
CA ASP A 183 1.47 3.14 -13.51
C ASP A 183 0.59 4.04 -12.65
N ILE A 184 1.21 4.75 -11.71
CA ILE A 184 0.56 5.71 -10.83
C ILE A 184 1.21 7.06 -11.05
N GLY A 185 0.41 8.08 -11.34
CA GLY A 185 0.96 9.42 -11.54
C GLY A 185 0.07 10.52 -11.00
N MET A 186 0.73 11.61 -10.62
CA MET A 186 0.11 12.81 -10.09
C MET A 186 0.81 14.04 -10.65
N GLN A 187 0.01 14.99 -11.14
CA GLN A 187 0.44 16.30 -11.59
C GLN A 187 -0.27 17.36 -10.76
N MET A 188 0.52 18.25 -10.14
CA MET A 188 0.00 19.35 -9.33
C MET A 188 0.59 20.68 -9.78
N ASN A 189 -0.23 21.73 -9.76
CA ASN A 189 0.21 23.11 -9.90
C ASN A 189 0.18 23.75 -8.52
N VAL A 190 1.28 24.37 -8.11
CA VAL A 190 1.32 25.17 -6.88
C VAL A 190 1.26 26.65 -7.26
N ALA A 191 0.51 27.43 -6.49
CA ALA A 191 0.41 28.87 -6.64
C ALA A 191 0.52 29.56 -5.28
N VAL A 192 1.24 30.67 -5.20
CA VAL A 192 1.43 31.50 -4.01
C VAL A 192 1.00 32.93 -4.33
N GLY A 193 -0.21 33.32 -3.94
CA GLY A 193 -0.86 34.54 -4.39
C GLY A 193 -0.99 34.56 -5.92
N ASP A 194 -0.47 35.60 -6.56
CA ASP A 194 -0.43 35.70 -8.03
C ASP A 194 0.73 34.91 -8.66
N ASP A 195 1.70 34.44 -7.86
CA ASP A 195 2.84 33.66 -8.35
C ASP A 195 2.41 32.21 -8.59
N ARG A 196 2.23 31.83 -9.84
CA ARG A 196 1.96 30.43 -10.23
C ARG A 196 3.26 29.63 -10.24
N SER A 197 3.68 29.19 -9.06
CA SER A 197 4.92 28.47 -8.80
C SER A 197 4.84 26.97 -9.16
N ALA A 198 5.17 26.66 -10.41
CA ALA A 198 5.57 25.33 -10.89
C ALA A 198 4.51 24.20 -10.92
N ASN A 199 4.60 23.41 -11.99
CA ASN A 199 3.88 22.16 -12.19
C ASN A 199 4.78 21.01 -11.73
N LEU A 200 4.43 20.32 -10.66
CA LEU A 200 5.15 19.14 -10.19
C LEU A 200 4.46 17.88 -10.73
N ASN A 201 5.21 17.06 -11.45
CA ASN A 201 4.80 15.75 -11.92
C ASN A 201 5.55 14.68 -11.14
N ILE A 202 4.81 13.70 -10.63
CA ILE A 202 5.33 12.50 -9.99
C ILE A 202 4.76 11.32 -10.77
N HIS A 203 5.62 10.39 -11.17
CA HIS A 203 5.23 9.20 -11.90
C HIS A 203 5.97 7.98 -11.35
N ALA A 204 5.23 6.95 -10.99
CA ALA A 204 5.75 5.64 -10.65
C ALA A 204 5.31 4.65 -11.72
N ARG A 205 6.28 3.97 -12.32
CA ARG A 205 6.04 2.96 -13.36
C ARG A 205 5.75 1.60 -12.72
N SER A 206 4.80 0.83 -13.26
CA SER A 206 4.54 -0.56 -12.88
C SER A 206 4.64 -0.82 -11.37
N ALA A 207 3.98 0.03 -10.57
CA ALA A 207 4.05 0.00 -9.13
C ALA A 207 3.41 -1.26 -8.55
N VAL A 208 4.04 -1.79 -7.51
CA VAL A 208 3.60 -2.96 -6.74
C VAL A 208 3.57 -2.58 -5.26
N ILE A 209 2.48 -2.93 -4.59
CA ILE A 209 2.27 -2.60 -3.17
C ILE A 209 1.96 -3.80 -2.29
N ASP A 210 2.34 -4.99 -2.77
CA ASP A 210 2.02 -6.26 -2.13
C ASP A 210 2.57 -6.34 -0.70
N GLY A 211 1.74 -6.86 0.21
CA GLY A 211 2.04 -7.00 1.64
C GLY A 211 1.88 -5.71 2.45
N SER A 212 1.35 -4.64 1.84
CA SER A 212 0.96 -3.42 2.57
C SER A 212 -0.34 -3.61 3.33
N TYR A 213 -0.47 -2.96 4.49
CA TYR A 213 -1.70 -2.92 5.26
C TYR A 213 -1.79 -1.70 6.17
N LEU A 214 -3.02 -1.32 6.49
CA LEU A 214 -3.38 -0.48 7.64
C LEU A 214 -4.21 -1.34 8.59
N ARG A 215 -3.76 -1.47 9.83
CA ARG A 215 -4.48 -2.16 10.91
C ARG A 215 -4.85 -1.19 11.99
N LEU A 216 -6.09 -1.21 12.44
CA LEU A 216 -6.64 -0.30 13.45
C LEU A 216 -7.42 -1.08 14.51
N TRP A 217 -7.26 -0.70 15.77
CA TRP A 217 -8.02 -1.25 16.89
C TRP A 217 -8.18 -0.23 18.00
N GLY A 218 -9.12 -0.48 18.92
CA GLY A 218 -9.27 0.33 20.12
C GLY A 218 -8.29 -0.10 21.20
N ASP A 219 -7.55 0.85 21.79
CA ASP A 219 -6.71 0.62 22.96
C ASP A 219 -7.42 1.10 24.23
N ASP A 220 -7.70 0.20 25.17
CA ASP A 220 -8.45 0.54 26.39
C ASP A 220 -7.62 1.35 27.39
N GLN A 221 -6.29 1.20 27.37
CA GLN A 221 -5.43 1.87 28.34
C GLN A 221 -5.38 3.37 28.05
N ARG A 222 -5.23 3.72 26.77
CA ARG A 222 -5.18 5.12 26.32
C ARG A 222 -6.53 5.68 25.92
N ARG A 223 -7.53 4.80 25.68
CA ARG A 223 -8.86 5.15 25.15
C ARG A 223 -8.75 5.88 23.81
N GLN A 224 -7.84 5.42 22.96
CA GLN A 224 -7.51 5.99 21.66
C GLN A 224 -7.53 4.89 20.58
N MET A 225 -7.53 5.31 19.32
CA MET A 225 -7.29 4.40 18.21
C MET A 225 -5.81 4.08 18.14
N ALA A 226 -5.47 2.80 18.19
CA ALA A 226 -4.14 2.28 17.96
C ALA A 226 -4.07 1.59 16.59
N GLY A 227 -2.87 1.46 16.03
CA GLY A 227 -2.70 0.85 14.73
C GLY A 227 -1.30 0.40 14.39
N GLN A 228 -1.21 -0.19 13.20
CA GLN A 228 0.02 -0.52 12.48
C GLN A 228 -0.16 -0.09 11.04
N PHE A 229 0.85 0.54 10.48
CA PHE A 229 0.88 0.91 9.07
C PHE A 229 2.12 0.29 8.43
N LYS A 230 1.88 -0.58 7.45
CA LYS A 230 2.93 -1.15 6.60
C LYS A 230 2.68 -0.76 5.15
N LEU A 231 3.63 -0.09 4.53
CA LEU A 231 3.63 0.23 3.12
C LEU A 231 4.86 -0.39 2.48
N ASN A 232 4.65 -1.41 1.67
CA ASN A 232 5.64 -1.84 0.71
C ASN A 232 5.30 -1.18 -0.62
N PHE A 233 6.25 -0.52 -1.27
CA PHE A 233 6.07 0.15 -2.54
C PHE A 233 7.30 -0.10 -3.40
N TYR A 234 7.11 -0.86 -4.47
CA TYR A 234 8.16 -1.20 -5.43
C TYR A 234 7.80 -0.63 -6.79
N SER A 235 8.76 0.00 -7.44
CA SER A 235 8.59 0.51 -8.79
C SER A 235 9.94 0.46 -9.51
N PRO A 236 10.00 0.00 -10.77
CA PRO A 236 11.25 0.00 -11.53
C PRO A 236 11.78 1.42 -11.76
N GLU A 237 10.88 2.41 -11.76
CA GLU A 237 11.24 3.82 -11.88
C GLU A 237 10.21 4.70 -11.20
N VAL A 238 10.67 5.54 -10.27
CA VAL A 238 9.94 6.72 -9.82
C VAL A 238 10.63 7.95 -10.38
N SER A 239 9.89 8.79 -11.09
CA SER A 239 10.38 10.05 -11.62
C SER A 239 9.58 11.23 -11.10
N ILE A 240 10.30 12.34 -10.90
CA ILE A 240 9.75 13.60 -10.47
C ILE A 240 10.29 14.69 -11.39
N ASN A 241 9.43 15.48 -12.00
CA ASN A 241 9.86 16.61 -12.83
C ASN A 241 8.99 17.83 -12.58
N ALA A 242 9.65 18.98 -12.46
CA ALA A 242 9.00 20.28 -12.40
C ALA A 242 8.93 20.89 -13.80
N CYS A 243 7.76 21.39 -14.21
CA CYS A 243 7.55 22.07 -15.47
C CYS A 243 6.93 23.45 -15.28
N THR A 244 6.95 24.26 -16.34
CA THR A 244 6.12 25.45 -16.45
C THR A 244 4.64 25.08 -16.35
N GLN A 245 3.81 26.04 -15.96
CA GLN A 245 2.39 25.82 -15.66
C GLN A 245 1.59 25.21 -16.83
N ASP A 246 1.96 25.57 -18.06
CA ASP A 246 1.39 25.09 -19.31
C ASP A 246 1.98 23.74 -19.77
N GLY A 247 2.94 23.18 -19.01
CA GLY A 247 3.61 21.92 -19.30
C GLY A 247 4.60 21.99 -20.48
N THR A 248 4.87 23.18 -21.03
CA THR A 248 5.63 23.31 -22.29
C THR A 248 7.15 23.28 -22.09
N ALA A 249 7.65 23.65 -20.90
CA ALA A 249 9.08 23.58 -20.57
C ALA A 249 9.29 22.90 -19.21
N CYS A 250 9.96 21.75 -19.21
CA CYS A 250 10.31 21.02 -17.99
C CYS A 250 11.78 21.26 -17.61
N GLY A 251 12.02 21.44 -16.30
CA GLY A 251 13.37 21.43 -15.74
C GLY A 251 13.93 20.01 -15.70
N SER A 252 15.05 19.85 -14.98
CA SER A 252 15.67 18.54 -14.78
C SER A 252 14.71 17.55 -14.13
N ARG A 253 14.63 16.36 -14.70
CA ARG A 253 13.91 15.22 -14.12
C ARG A 253 14.79 14.55 -13.06
N ILE A 254 14.20 14.31 -11.89
CA ILE A 254 14.75 13.40 -10.90
C ILE A 254 14.26 12.01 -11.28
N THR A 255 15.18 11.06 -11.45
CA THR A 255 14.84 9.66 -11.74
C THR A 255 15.44 8.77 -10.67
N MET A 256 14.63 7.85 -10.15
CA MET A 256 15.00 6.86 -9.15
C MET A 256 14.70 5.49 -9.75
N SER A 257 15.73 4.77 -10.18
CA SER A 257 15.56 3.39 -10.68
C SER A 257 15.50 2.40 -9.52
N ASP A 258 14.82 1.28 -9.74
CA ASP A 258 14.70 0.18 -8.78
C ASP A 258 14.29 0.68 -7.39
N PHE A 259 13.26 1.52 -7.36
CA PHE A 259 12.77 2.15 -6.14
C PHE A 259 12.00 1.13 -5.30
N ALA A 260 12.51 0.85 -4.11
CA ALA A 260 11.86 -0.03 -3.14
C ALA A 260 11.76 0.69 -1.79
N LEU A 261 10.54 0.94 -1.35
CA LEU A 261 10.22 1.47 -0.02
C LEU A 261 9.48 0.38 0.76
N GLU A 262 10.02 0.00 1.89
CA GLU A 262 9.33 -0.81 2.90
C GLU A 262 9.24 0.08 4.13
N LEU A 263 8.05 0.56 4.46
CA LEU A 263 7.81 1.46 5.59
C LEU A 263 6.95 0.72 6.60
N ALA A 264 7.43 0.63 7.83
CA ALA A 264 6.73 0.05 8.97
C ALA A 264 6.63 1.11 10.08
N ILE A 265 5.41 1.57 10.35
CA ILE A 265 5.09 2.51 11.43
C ILE A 265 4.17 1.80 12.42
N GLY A 266 4.63 1.69 13.66
CA GLY A 266 3.96 0.93 14.69
C GLY A 266 4.07 -0.58 14.48
N ASN A 267 3.87 -1.34 15.57
CA ASN A 267 3.83 -2.79 15.59
C ASN A 267 3.01 -3.28 16.80
N SER A 268 2.94 -4.59 17.02
CA SER A 268 2.17 -5.20 18.11
C SER A 268 2.68 -4.82 19.50
N LEU A 269 3.99 -4.59 19.62
CA LEU A 269 4.66 -4.24 20.87
C LEU A 269 4.74 -2.72 21.10
N GLN A 270 4.60 -1.94 20.03
CA GLN A 270 4.70 -0.48 20.01
C GLN A 270 3.80 0.08 18.91
N PRO A 271 2.48 0.16 19.16
CA PRO A 271 1.56 0.64 18.14
C PRO A 271 1.73 2.13 17.87
N VAL A 272 1.22 2.56 16.71
CA VAL A 272 0.99 3.98 16.44
C VAL A 272 -0.39 4.38 16.98
N PHE A 273 -0.51 5.54 17.60
CA PHE A 273 -1.75 6.09 18.12
C PHE A 273 -2.24 7.22 17.22
N PHE A 274 -3.55 7.24 16.98
CA PHE A 274 -4.26 8.29 16.28
C PHE A 274 -5.15 9.01 17.29
N ASP A 275 -4.92 10.30 17.46
CA ASP A 275 -5.64 11.13 18.41
C ASP A 275 -6.02 12.48 17.81
N VAL A 276 -6.94 13.18 18.47
CA VAL A 276 -7.29 14.57 18.19
C VAL A 276 -7.14 15.37 19.48
N ASP A 277 -6.27 16.38 19.45
CA ASP A 277 -6.05 17.21 20.64
C ASP A 277 -7.23 18.15 20.93
N GLY A 278 -7.18 18.84 22.08
CA GLY A 278 -8.22 19.79 22.48
C GLY A 278 -8.40 20.99 21.54
N GLY A 279 -7.47 21.22 20.61
CA GLY A 279 -7.56 22.22 19.55
C GLY A 279 -8.10 21.67 18.22
N GLY A 280 -8.48 20.39 18.16
CA GLY A 280 -8.95 19.76 16.93
C GLY A 280 -7.83 19.31 16.00
N ASN A 281 -6.57 19.33 16.45
CA ASN A 281 -5.45 18.89 15.62
C ASN A 281 -5.31 17.37 15.68
N PHE A 282 -5.08 16.75 14.52
CA PHE A 282 -4.74 15.34 14.44
C PHE A 282 -3.31 15.11 14.94
N ILE A 283 -3.16 14.11 15.80
CA ILE A 283 -1.87 13.63 16.30
C ILE A 283 -1.72 12.17 15.87
N LEU A 284 -0.57 11.88 15.25
CA LEU A 284 -0.08 10.55 15.00
C LEU A 284 1.19 10.33 15.82
N GLU A 285 1.17 9.34 16.71
CA GLU A 285 2.27 9.15 17.66
C GLU A 285 2.71 7.68 17.77
N VAL A 286 4.00 7.42 17.61
CA VAL A 286 4.67 6.19 18.03
C VAL A 286 5.38 6.50 19.34
N GLU A 287 4.87 5.92 20.42
CA GLU A 287 5.43 6.08 21.77
C GLU A 287 6.40 4.97 22.13
N THR A 288 6.93 4.98 23.35
CA THR A 288 7.79 3.92 23.87
C THR A 288 7.14 2.54 23.75
N ILE A 289 7.99 1.55 23.46
CA ILE A 289 7.60 0.14 23.50
C ILE A 289 6.86 -0.21 24.79
N ARG A 290 5.89 -1.12 24.70
CA ARG A 290 5.25 -1.69 25.88
C ARG A 290 6.33 -2.34 26.75
N SER A 291 6.28 -2.11 28.06
CA SER A 291 7.18 -2.82 28.97
C SER A 291 6.88 -4.32 28.90
N PRO A 292 7.88 -5.21 28.81
CA PRO A 292 7.64 -6.60 29.12
C PRO A 292 7.16 -6.71 30.57
N GLY A 293 6.59 -7.87 30.92
CA GLY A 293 6.33 -8.22 32.33
C GLY A 293 7.59 -8.12 33.19
N ALA A 294 7.43 -8.17 34.51
CA ALA A 294 8.55 -8.03 35.45
C ALA A 294 9.68 -9.03 35.15
N GLY A 295 10.90 -8.52 34.98
CA GLY A 295 12.07 -9.35 34.68
C GLY A 295 13.35 -8.50 34.60
N GLN A 296 14.46 -9.06 35.06
CA GLN A 296 15.76 -8.42 34.97
C GLN A 296 16.51 -8.90 33.72
N ILE A 297 17.15 -7.97 33.02
CA ILE A 297 18.13 -8.29 32.00
C ILE A 297 19.50 -8.32 32.68
N ALA A 298 20.26 -9.38 32.45
CA ALA A 298 21.63 -9.50 32.96
C ALA A 298 22.48 -8.33 32.45
N ALA A 299 23.47 -7.92 33.25
CA ALA A 299 24.35 -6.80 32.92
C ALA A 299 25.12 -6.98 31.59
N ASN A 300 25.31 -8.23 31.14
CA ASN A 300 25.96 -8.57 29.87
C ASN A 300 24.99 -8.58 28.67
N GLY A 301 23.69 -8.33 28.88
CA GLY A 301 22.67 -8.35 27.84
C GLY A 301 22.39 -9.73 27.23
N LEU A 302 22.94 -10.82 27.79
CA LEU A 302 22.74 -12.17 27.28
C LEU A 302 21.48 -12.80 27.87
N ARG A 303 20.85 -13.69 27.09
CA ARG A 303 19.69 -14.47 27.57
C ARG A 303 20.04 -15.27 28.83
N ALA A 304 21.24 -15.84 28.87
CA ALA A 304 21.76 -16.53 30.05
C ALA A 304 21.97 -15.54 31.19
N GLY A 305 21.26 -15.76 32.31
CA GLY A 305 21.27 -14.86 33.47
C GLY A 305 20.21 -13.76 33.42
N SER A 306 19.49 -13.61 32.31
CA SER A 306 18.32 -12.74 32.20
C SER A 306 17.03 -13.51 32.51
N ASN A 307 15.96 -12.81 32.82
CA ASN A 307 14.62 -13.36 32.70
C ASN A 307 14.36 -13.68 31.22
N ALA A 308 14.04 -14.94 30.93
CA ALA A 308 13.88 -15.43 29.56
C ALA A 308 12.79 -14.68 28.78
N GLN A 309 11.63 -14.44 29.39
CA GLN A 309 10.49 -13.78 28.72
C GLN A 309 10.81 -12.32 28.40
N ALA A 310 11.41 -11.60 29.34
CA ALA A 310 11.81 -10.21 29.11
C ALA A 310 12.91 -10.10 28.04
N TRP A 311 13.88 -11.02 28.04
CA TRP A 311 14.93 -11.04 27.02
C TRP A 311 14.37 -11.39 25.64
N ASP A 312 13.53 -12.43 25.54
CA ASP A 312 12.92 -12.87 24.29
C ASP A 312 12.01 -11.75 23.69
N PHE A 313 11.31 -10.99 24.53
CA PHE A 313 10.55 -9.79 24.12
C PHE A 313 11.43 -8.74 23.44
N TYR A 314 12.54 -8.34 24.07
CA TYR A 314 13.44 -7.33 23.50
C TYR A 314 14.15 -7.86 22.26
N GLN A 315 14.54 -9.14 22.26
CA GLN A 315 15.15 -9.76 21.11
C GLN A 315 14.20 -9.75 19.92
N ASP A 316 12.93 -10.12 20.09
CA ASP A 316 11.93 -10.03 19.03
C ASP A 316 11.81 -8.58 18.52
N TYR A 317 11.56 -7.62 19.41
CA TYR A 317 11.43 -6.20 19.03
C TYR A 317 12.66 -5.65 18.26
N TYR A 318 13.88 -5.96 18.70
CA TYR A 318 15.12 -5.45 18.12
C TYR A 318 15.67 -6.27 16.95
N SER A 319 15.15 -7.47 16.66
CA SER A 319 15.62 -8.27 15.52
C SER A 319 14.56 -8.58 14.47
N ASN A 320 13.27 -8.37 14.76
CA ASN A 320 12.20 -8.70 13.84
C ASN A 320 12.23 -7.80 12.59
N PRO A 321 12.43 -8.37 11.38
CA PRO A 321 12.49 -7.60 10.13
C PRO A 321 11.15 -6.96 9.78
N GLU A 322 10.03 -7.47 10.29
CA GLU A 322 8.70 -6.91 10.01
C GLU A 322 8.52 -5.50 10.59
N TYR A 323 9.30 -5.14 11.61
CA TYR A 323 9.29 -3.83 12.26
C TYR A 323 10.34 -2.88 11.69
N ARG A 324 10.98 -3.26 10.58
CA ARG A 324 12.05 -2.48 9.96
C ARG A 324 11.54 -1.80 8.71
N SER A 325 11.96 -0.56 8.55
CA SER A 325 11.76 0.20 7.33
C SER A 325 13.06 0.23 6.52
N ASN A 326 12.94 0.07 5.21
CA ASN A 326 14.01 0.09 4.25
C ASN A 326 13.65 1.03 3.09
N LEU A 327 14.62 1.74 2.57
CA LEU A 327 14.54 2.48 1.32
C LEU A 327 15.74 2.07 0.47
N GLN A 328 15.49 1.60 -0.74
CA GLN A 328 16.51 1.30 -1.72
C GLN A 328 16.19 2.02 -3.02
N ILE A 329 17.23 2.61 -3.61
CA ILE A 329 17.22 3.24 -4.92
C ILE A 329 18.44 2.70 -5.66
N GLY A 330 18.22 2.05 -6.80
CA GLY A 330 19.28 1.48 -7.64
C GLY A 330 20.17 2.56 -8.25
N ASN A 331 19.57 3.56 -8.88
CA ASN A 331 20.26 4.76 -9.35
C ASN A 331 19.41 6.01 -9.10
N PHE A 332 20.02 7.04 -8.52
CA PHE A 332 19.42 8.35 -8.35
C PHE A 332 20.09 9.35 -9.30
N SER A 333 19.32 9.94 -10.21
CA SER A 333 19.82 10.97 -11.14
C SER A 333 18.96 12.22 -11.14
N VAL A 334 19.58 13.36 -11.46
CA VAL A 334 18.91 14.65 -11.64
C VAL A 334 19.38 15.26 -12.96
N GLY A 335 18.53 15.23 -13.98
CA GLY A 335 18.92 15.55 -15.36
C GLY A 335 20.05 14.64 -15.82
N ASP A 336 21.13 15.23 -16.33
CA ASP A 336 22.30 14.46 -16.81
C ASP A 336 23.29 14.06 -15.70
N ARG A 337 22.96 14.34 -14.42
CA ARG A 337 23.84 14.03 -13.29
C ARG A 337 23.38 12.78 -12.57
N ASP A 338 24.26 11.80 -12.52
CA ASP A 338 24.10 10.54 -11.81
C ASP A 338 24.76 10.65 -10.41
N PHE A 339 24.05 10.23 -9.37
CA PHE A 339 24.54 10.19 -7.98
C PHE A 339 24.69 8.75 -7.45
N GLY A 340 24.40 7.75 -8.27
CA GLY A 340 24.49 6.33 -7.96
C GLY A 340 23.37 5.80 -7.08
N ALA A 341 23.61 4.63 -6.51
CA ALA A 341 22.67 3.94 -5.63
C ALA A 341 22.59 4.62 -4.25
N ALA A 342 21.39 4.64 -3.68
CA ALA A 342 21.14 5.10 -2.31
C ALA A 342 20.36 4.03 -1.53
N ARG A 343 20.70 3.86 -0.26
CA ARG A 343 19.98 2.93 0.62
C ARG A 343 19.94 3.39 2.08
N VAL A 344 18.83 3.08 2.73
CA VAL A 344 18.62 3.13 4.18
C VAL A 344 18.04 1.78 4.57
N GLU A 345 18.68 1.05 5.47
CA GLU A 345 18.29 -0.32 5.82
C GLU A 345 18.15 -0.46 7.34
N GLY A 346 17.16 -1.25 7.77
CA GLY A 346 16.99 -1.62 9.16
C GLY A 346 16.51 -0.48 10.08
N MET A 347 15.79 0.52 9.55
CA MET A 347 15.28 1.61 10.37
C MET A 347 14.14 1.14 11.26
N LEU A 348 14.32 1.29 12.58
CA LEU A 348 13.26 1.08 13.57
C LEU A 348 12.80 2.43 14.13
N ILE A 349 11.54 2.78 13.90
CA ILE A 349 10.94 4.01 14.41
C ILE A 349 10.53 3.76 15.86
N GLN A 350 11.36 4.21 16.80
CA GLN A 350 11.09 4.08 18.24
C GLN A 350 10.29 5.25 18.82
N HIS A 351 10.34 6.40 18.15
CA HIS A 351 9.54 7.56 18.48
C HIS A 351 9.25 8.35 17.21
N LEU A 352 8.00 8.74 17.03
CA LEU A 352 7.54 9.61 15.96
C LEU A 352 6.34 10.36 16.49
N GLN A 353 6.33 11.68 16.38
CA GLN A 353 5.15 12.48 16.67
C GLN A 353 4.91 13.41 15.49
N ILE A 354 3.76 13.26 14.85
CA ILE A 354 3.28 14.14 13.79
C ILE A 354 2.02 14.80 14.35
N GLN A 355 2.03 16.12 14.47
CA GLN A 355 0.89 16.90 14.89
C GLN A 355 0.55 17.86 13.75
N THR A 356 -0.69 17.82 13.27
CA THR A 356 -1.19 18.88 12.39
C THR A 356 -1.24 20.17 13.18
N LYS A 357 -0.97 21.29 12.55
CA LYS A 357 -1.17 22.60 13.18
C LYS A 357 -2.02 23.43 12.26
N ASP A 358 -2.98 24.13 12.85
CA ASP A 358 -3.64 25.19 12.12
C ASP A 358 -2.61 26.26 11.72
N LEU A 359 -2.70 26.69 10.47
CA LEU A 359 -1.87 27.77 9.93
C LEU A 359 -2.55 29.11 10.27
N ALA A 360 -2.55 29.43 11.58
CA ALA A 360 -3.03 30.65 12.27
C ALA A 360 -4.52 30.61 12.74
N PRO A 361 -4.85 31.38 13.82
CA PRO A 361 -5.91 31.05 14.80
C PRO A 361 -7.36 31.29 14.35
#